data_AF-A0A9E1P3L4-F1
#
_entry.id   AF-A0A9E1P3L4-F1
#
_cell.length_a   1.000
_cell.length_b   1.000
_cell.length_c   1.000
_cell.angle_alpha   90.00
_cell.angle_beta   90.00
_cell.angle_gamma   90.00
#
_symmetry.space_group_name_H-M   'P 1'
#
loop_
_entity.id
_entity.type
_entity.pdbx_description
1 polymer ?
#
loop_
_entity_poly.entity_id
_entity_poly.type
_entity_poly.pdbx_seq_one_letter_code
_entity_poly.pdbx_strand_id
1 'polypeptide(L)'
;SLSDTDFLYDKIDYCVHKINSDDIQSVNIEDVINYINTDDLRLSSGDYQVTVKARISQWLNTTTNTKFYVLVRLSRDVKTLEFRKMKDEGSYEDNVIHRKQRRYEEKNNLLLSEEYNPTFEEILWMPDKEFKIWVKGFREFVINEFDGREFQPSVFGDEKRVIKAFKKLDTYDINKDDFIFKDDITGKNDILKHHRYVSVTKQFFPAMSKTGFDNDYSLYEFLEKEELSTSVEKALARCFKKDGFYVFSESVYRQYEGSLFKASTGKEWIKQFRAVNSSNYDFWIYEDMAEKPHKHVGKKLLTLNKKELNKLITGGWIEKRHIINCELKADRYLIKLFKKGNRLFPTCFSSLTKGDVHVVNGFPEYKCKYLYTEYTKHIEDDVINIYDFSAGWGNRLLAALSLNRPVHYIGTDPNTENLLPEPWGSRYNYLGKVFNEGVRKSDFFNERHQNTYHIFDQPAEDIHKHKDFQQYKGKVDLVFSSPPYWGREQYSDDETQAHIRYPQYQQWLDGFLRPTFTTAYEWLKNDRYFLVNIADLKVDSGFIPLEKDTIDILKGLGLKYVDTLKMILGTSGKSVSQSKNVCEVNEKAYKFEPIFVFKKTR
;
A
#
# COMPACT_ATOMS: atom_id res chain seq x y z
N SER A 1 26.65 -24.98 -3.79
CA SER A 1 26.71 -24.21 -2.54
C SER A 1 25.49 -23.30 -2.38
N LEU A 2 24.29 -23.89 -2.45
CA LEU A 2 23.11 -23.38 -1.76
C LEU A 2 23.15 -24.11 -0.41
N SER A 3 23.12 -23.41 0.72
CA SER A 3 23.16 -24.04 2.04
C SER A 3 21.97 -24.98 2.20
N ASP A 4 22.17 -26.15 2.81
CA ASP A 4 21.16 -27.20 2.98
C ASP A 4 19.84 -26.70 3.63
N THR A 5 19.87 -25.53 4.27
CA THR A 5 18.72 -24.82 4.82
C THR A 5 17.72 -24.31 3.77
N ASP A 6 18.18 -23.90 2.59
CA ASP A 6 17.29 -23.42 1.52
C ASP A 6 16.50 -24.58 0.87
N PHE A 7 17.07 -25.79 0.91
CA PHE A 7 16.45 -26.99 0.38
C PHE A 7 15.31 -27.51 1.27
N LEU A 8 15.35 -27.25 2.58
CA LEU A 8 14.32 -27.65 3.53
C LEU A 8 13.04 -26.82 3.38
N TYR A 9 13.13 -25.49 3.19
CA TYR A 9 11.94 -24.64 3.05
C TYR A 9 11.13 -24.94 1.78
N ASP A 10 11.78 -25.09 0.63
CA ASP A 10 11.11 -25.35 -0.64
C ASP A 10 10.39 -26.72 -0.68
N LYS A 11 10.74 -27.65 0.22
CA LYS A 11 10.06 -28.95 0.38
C LYS A 11 9.05 -29.01 1.53
N ILE A 12 9.14 -28.12 2.53
CA ILE A 12 8.28 -28.16 3.72
C ILE A 12 6.97 -27.37 3.55
N ASP A 13 6.86 -26.45 2.57
CA ASP A 13 5.60 -25.73 2.29
C ASP A 13 4.40 -26.69 2.13
N TYR A 14 4.67 -27.92 1.69
CA TYR A 14 3.73 -29.03 1.69
C TYR A 14 4.44 -30.32 2.11
N CYS A 15 4.14 -30.84 3.30
CA CYS A 15 4.61 -32.16 3.69
C CYS A 15 3.48 -33.18 3.53
N VAL A 16 3.69 -34.22 2.72
CA VAL A 16 2.75 -35.34 2.60
C VAL A 16 3.14 -36.37 3.65
N HIS A 17 2.33 -36.52 4.70
CA HIS A 17 2.56 -37.55 5.71
C HIS A 17 1.67 -38.77 5.46
N LYS A 18 2.26 -39.96 5.64
CA LYS A 18 1.56 -41.24 5.48
C LYS A 18 1.15 -41.73 6.87
N ILE A 19 -0.16 -41.80 7.12
CA ILE A 19 -0.69 -42.38 8.35
C ILE A 19 -1.10 -43.84 8.07
N ASN A 20 -0.61 -44.79 8.87
CA ASN A 20 -1.00 -46.19 8.75
C ASN A 20 -2.34 -46.41 9.48
N SER A 21 -3.19 -47.27 8.94
CA SER A 21 -4.52 -47.56 9.49
C SER A 21 -4.49 -48.09 10.93
N ASP A 22 -3.38 -48.74 11.30
CA ASP A 22 -3.26 -49.46 12.57
C ASP A 22 -3.01 -48.51 13.75
N ASP A 23 -2.58 -47.27 13.48
CA ASP A 23 -2.39 -46.20 14.46
C ASP A 23 -3.73 -45.49 14.82
N ILE A 24 -4.81 -45.79 14.10
CA ILE A 24 -6.15 -45.20 14.30
C ILE A 24 -7.03 -46.22 15.03
N GLN A 25 -6.74 -46.46 16.30
CA GLN A 25 -7.65 -47.26 17.14
C GLN A 25 -8.87 -46.42 17.54
N SER A 26 -9.95 -46.61 16.79
CA SER A 26 -11.33 -46.19 17.11
C SER A 26 -11.48 -44.74 17.61
N VAL A 27 -11.29 -43.76 16.72
CA VAL A 27 -11.65 -42.38 17.04
C VAL A 27 -12.31 -41.71 15.84
N ASN A 28 -13.36 -40.92 16.09
CA ASN A 28 -14.08 -40.13 15.10
C ASN A 28 -13.09 -39.25 14.31
N ILE A 29 -13.33 -39.06 13.01
CA ILE A 29 -12.49 -38.22 12.14
C ILE A 29 -12.29 -36.81 12.72
N GLU A 30 -13.28 -36.28 13.43
CA GLU A 30 -13.20 -35.00 14.13
C GLU A 30 -12.16 -34.98 15.26
N ASP A 31 -11.94 -36.09 15.95
CA ASP A 31 -10.96 -36.19 17.03
C ASP A 31 -9.52 -36.28 16.50
N VAL A 32 -9.33 -36.89 15.33
CA VAL A 32 -8.04 -36.89 14.61
C VAL A 32 -7.71 -35.48 14.10
N ILE A 33 -8.73 -34.76 13.60
CA ILE A 33 -8.63 -33.36 13.20
C ILE A 33 -8.30 -32.47 14.41
N ASN A 34 -8.93 -32.72 15.56
CA ASN A 34 -8.64 -31.99 16.79
C ASN A 34 -7.22 -32.27 17.27
N TYR A 35 -6.80 -33.54 17.35
CA TYR A 35 -5.44 -33.92 17.75
C TYR A 35 -4.34 -33.24 16.91
N ILE A 36 -4.49 -33.20 15.58
CA ILE A 36 -3.53 -32.55 14.68
C ILE A 36 -3.60 -31.02 14.74
N ASN A 37 -4.77 -30.43 15.06
CA ASN A 37 -4.92 -28.99 15.21
C ASN A 37 -4.52 -28.48 16.61
N THR A 38 -4.40 -29.34 17.62
CA THR A 38 -4.08 -28.95 19.01
C THR A 38 -2.62 -29.19 19.41
N ASP A 39 -1.92 -30.14 18.79
CA ASP A 39 -0.53 -30.49 19.15
C ASP A 39 0.48 -30.21 18.02
N ASP A 40 1.72 -29.91 18.41
CA ASP A 40 2.82 -29.70 17.46
C ASP A 40 3.12 -31.00 16.67
N LEU A 41 3.08 -30.92 15.34
CA LEU A 41 3.34 -32.06 14.48
C LEU A 41 4.85 -32.30 14.40
N ARG A 42 5.32 -33.45 14.90
CA ARG A 42 6.73 -33.84 14.82
C ARG A 42 6.98 -34.65 13.55
N LEU A 43 7.73 -34.08 12.63
CA LEU A 43 8.16 -34.71 11.38
C LEU A 43 9.60 -35.19 11.52
N SER A 44 9.88 -36.44 11.16
CA SER A 44 11.24 -36.98 11.11
C SER A 44 11.59 -37.46 9.70
N SER A 45 12.76 -37.07 9.20
CA SER A 45 13.30 -37.53 7.93
C SER A 45 14.83 -37.51 7.96
N GLY A 46 15.45 -38.69 7.91
CA GLY A 46 16.90 -38.84 8.06
C GLY A 46 17.37 -38.31 9.42
N ASP A 47 18.39 -37.45 9.41
CA ASP A 47 19.03 -36.91 10.62
C ASP A 47 18.28 -35.72 11.26
N TYR A 48 17.07 -35.41 10.79
CA TYR A 48 16.33 -34.20 11.19
C TYR A 48 14.99 -34.55 11.84
N GLN A 49 14.69 -33.89 12.96
CA GLN A 49 13.37 -33.85 13.60
C GLN A 49 12.86 -32.42 13.60
N VAL A 50 11.70 -32.17 13.01
CA VAL A 50 11.10 -30.84 12.86
C VAL A 50 9.78 -30.81 13.64
N THR A 51 9.59 -29.78 14.46
CA THR A 51 8.34 -29.58 15.21
C THR A 51 7.59 -28.42 14.56
N VAL A 52 6.40 -28.66 14.03
CA VAL A 52 5.63 -27.65 13.28
C VAL A 52 4.19 -27.56 13.76
N LYS A 53 3.72 -26.32 13.96
CA LYS A 53 2.29 -26.06 14.10
C LYS A 53 1.62 -26.16 12.73
N ALA A 54 0.80 -27.19 12.56
CA ALA A 54 0.23 -27.61 11.30
C ALA A 54 -1.27 -27.32 11.24
N ARG A 55 -1.81 -27.08 10.04
CA ARG A 55 -3.26 -27.08 9.80
C ARG A 55 -3.55 -27.92 8.55
N ILE A 56 -4.49 -28.86 8.65
CA ILE A 56 -4.84 -29.74 7.52
C ILE A 56 -5.58 -28.90 6.46
N SER A 57 -5.08 -28.90 5.22
CA SER A 57 -5.62 -28.05 4.15
C SER A 57 -6.41 -28.81 3.08
N GLN A 58 -6.09 -30.09 2.81
CA GLN A 58 -6.84 -30.90 1.84
C GLN A 58 -6.62 -32.41 2.05
N TRP A 59 -7.63 -33.22 1.74
CA TRP A 59 -7.56 -34.68 1.73
C TRP A 59 -7.54 -35.23 0.30
N LEU A 60 -6.64 -36.17 0.00
CA LEU A 60 -6.60 -36.90 -1.26
C LEU A 60 -6.93 -38.37 -0.97
N ASN A 61 -8.13 -38.82 -1.35
CA ASN A 61 -8.53 -40.21 -1.24
C ASN A 61 -8.23 -40.91 -2.58
N THR A 62 -7.23 -41.77 -2.63
CA THR A 62 -7.03 -42.71 -3.73
C THR A 62 -7.35 -44.11 -3.22
N THR A 63 -8.40 -44.69 -3.80
CA THR A 63 -9.17 -45.81 -3.27
C THR A 63 -8.39 -47.12 -3.10
N THR A 64 -8.95 -47.97 -2.23
CA THR A 64 -8.64 -49.37 -1.89
C THR A 64 -7.50 -49.58 -0.88
N ASN A 65 -7.92 -49.98 0.33
CA ASN A 65 -7.18 -50.52 1.46
C ASN A 65 -5.73 -50.02 1.70
N THR A 66 -5.62 -49.33 2.84
CA THR A 66 -4.48 -49.33 3.76
C THR A 66 -3.38 -48.27 3.62
N LYS A 67 -3.62 -47.10 3.01
CA LYS A 67 -2.71 -45.92 3.13
C LYS A 67 -3.47 -44.60 3.01
N PHE A 68 -3.30 -43.70 3.98
CA PHE A 68 -3.81 -42.32 3.90
C PHE A 68 -2.66 -41.34 3.72
N TYR A 69 -2.85 -40.33 2.88
CA TYR A 69 -1.91 -39.23 2.68
C TYR A 69 -2.56 -37.94 3.16
N VAL A 70 -1.96 -37.33 4.18
CA VAL A 70 -2.39 -36.00 4.68
C VAL A 70 -1.43 -34.97 4.11
N LEU A 71 -1.98 -34.00 3.37
CA LEU A 71 -1.23 -32.83 2.94
C LEU A 71 -1.22 -31.83 4.10
N VAL A 72 -0.11 -31.80 4.82
CA VAL A 72 0.09 -30.88 5.92
C VAL A 72 0.72 -29.61 5.36
N ARG A 73 -0.02 -28.50 5.44
CA ARG A 73 0.49 -27.16 5.17
C ARG A 73 0.89 -26.56 6.52
N LEU A 74 2.07 -25.97 6.60
CA LEU A 74 2.45 -25.19 7.77
C LEU A 74 1.40 -24.10 8.02
N SER A 75 1.03 -23.88 9.29
CA SER A 75 0.11 -22.80 9.62
C SER A 75 0.70 -21.45 9.19
N ARG A 76 -0.17 -20.51 8.80
CA ARG A 76 0.20 -19.18 8.30
C ARG A 76 0.92 -18.32 9.34
N ASP A 77 0.86 -18.71 10.62
CA ASP A 77 1.41 -18.00 11.78
C ASP A 77 2.80 -18.50 12.20
N VAL A 78 3.33 -19.52 11.54
CA VAL A 78 4.66 -20.08 11.84
C VAL A 78 5.74 -19.13 11.29
N LYS A 79 6.13 -18.14 12.11
CA LYS A 79 7.22 -17.19 11.83
C LYS A 79 8.61 -17.85 11.96
N THR A 80 8.70 -18.94 12.72
CA THR A 80 9.92 -19.69 13.06
C THR A 80 9.71 -21.19 12.86
N LEU A 81 10.66 -21.85 12.21
CA LEU A 81 10.75 -23.30 12.10
C LEU A 81 11.77 -23.81 13.12
N GLU A 82 11.33 -24.54 14.12
CA GLU A 82 12.21 -25.18 15.10
C GLU A 82 12.47 -26.63 14.68
N PHE A 83 13.74 -26.99 14.59
CA PHE A 83 14.15 -28.35 14.26
C PHE A 83 15.39 -28.76 15.04
N ARG A 84 15.52 -30.05 15.27
CA ARG A 84 16.67 -30.68 15.89
C ARG A 84 17.41 -31.48 14.84
N LYS A 85 18.71 -31.26 14.74
CA LYS A 85 19.60 -32.04 13.86
C LYS A 85 20.42 -33.00 14.70
N MET A 86 20.43 -34.27 14.34
CA MET A 86 21.27 -35.26 14.99
C MET A 86 22.75 -34.97 14.67
N LYS A 87 23.58 -34.83 15.70
CA LYS A 87 25.03 -34.63 15.54
C LYS A 87 25.77 -35.96 15.48
N ASP A 88 25.44 -36.84 16.42
CA ASP A 88 25.94 -38.22 16.53
C ASP A 88 24.80 -39.13 17.01
N GLU A 89 24.98 -40.46 16.99
CA GLU A 89 23.96 -41.40 17.46
C GLU A 89 23.47 -41.05 18.88
N GLY A 90 22.24 -40.56 18.97
CA GLY A 90 21.59 -40.19 20.24
C GLY A 90 21.83 -38.75 20.72
N SER A 91 22.56 -37.90 19.99
CA SER A 91 22.78 -36.49 20.34
C SER A 91 22.15 -35.54 19.31
N TYR A 92 21.48 -34.49 19.78
CA TYR A 92 20.74 -33.55 18.93
C TYR A 92 21.15 -32.10 19.20
N GLU A 93 21.21 -31.29 18.15
CA GLU A 93 21.37 -29.84 18.20
C GLU A 93 20.06 -29.15 17.84
N ASP A 94 19.58 -28.31 18.76
CA ASP A 94 18.38 -27.49 18.56
C ASP A 94 18.71 -26.31 17.64
N ASN A 95 17.95 -26.17 16.58
CA ASN A 95 18.10 -25.14 15.56
C ASN A 95 16.77 -24.43 15.35
N VAL A 96 16.83 -23.13 15.11
CA VAL A 96 15.67 -22.31 14.78
C VAL A 96 15.99 -21.59 13.47
N ILE A 97 15.15 -21.76 12.45
CA ILE A 97 15.23 -20.93 11.24
C ILE A 97 14.01 -20.03 11.17
N HIS A 98 14.26 -18.74 11.00
CA HIS A 98 13.21 -17.76 10.77
C HIS A 98 12.79 -17.81 9.31
N ARG A 99 11.49 -17.75 9.05
CA ARG A 99 10.94 -17.70 7.70
C ARG A 99 11.60 -16.55 6.93
N LYS A 100 12.20 -16.82 5.75
CA LYS A 100 12.84 -15.80 4.91
C LYS A 100 11.80 -14.78 4.42
N GLN A 101 11.73 -13.63 5.09
CA GLN A 101 11.08 -12.44 4.56
C GLN A 101 11.88 -11.96 3.35
N ARG A 102 11.22 -11.90 2.18
CA ARG A 102 11.91 -11.53 0.93
C ARG A 102 12.29 -10.06 0.94
N ARG A 103 13.45 -9.81 0.34
CA ARG A 103 14.23 -8.58 0.42
C ARG A 103 13.66 -7.44 -0.41
N TYR A 104 12.76 -7.70 -1.36
CA TYR A 104 12.20 -6.73 -2.31
C TYR A 104 11.04 -7.40 -3.08
N GLU A 105 10.11 -6.62 -3.65
CA GLU A 105 9.30 -7.06 -4.79
C GLU A 105 10.20 -7.22 -6.03
N GLU A 106 11.10 -8.20 -6.04
CA GLU A 106 11.58 -8.73 -7.31
C GLU A 106 10.34 -9.17 -8.05
N LYS A 107 9.99 -8.46 -9.15
CA LYS A 107 8.79 -8.65 -9.98
C LYS A 107 8.03 -9.89 -9.56
N ASN A 108 6.84 -9.73 -8.97
CA ASN A 108 6.02 -10.88 -8.66
C ASN A 108 5.58 -11.54 -9.98
N ASN A 109 6.46 -12.39 -10.52
CA ASN A 109 6.34 -12.97 -11.86
C ASN A 109 5.15 -13.92 -11.90
N LEU A 110 4.60 -14.32 -10.75
CA LEU A 110 3.42 -15.17 -10.66
C LEU A 110 2.10 -14.40 -10.87
N LEU A 111 1.98 -13.13 -10.42
CA LEU A 111 0.89 -12.23 -10.84
C LEU A 111 1.03 -11.73 -12.27
N LEU A 112 2.18 -12.00 -12.88
CA LEU A 112 2.43 -11.76 -14.29
C LEU A 112 2.39 -13.07 -15.11
N SER A 113 2.09 -14.21 -14.48
CA SER A 113 1.95 -15.49 -15.17
C SER A 113 0.70 -15.47 -16.05
N GLU A 114 0.71 -16.26 -17.13
CA GLU A 114 -0.42 -16.26 -18.06
C GLU A 114 -1.72 -16.76 -17.42
N GLU A 115 -1.61 -17.55 -16.35
CA GLU A 115 -2.75 -18.14 -15.63
C GLU A 115 -3.61 -17.10 -14.92
N TYR A 116 -3.00 -16.12 -14.24
CA TYR A 116 -3.70 -15.11 -13.44
C TYR A 116 -3.60 -13.68 -14.00
N ASN A 117 -2.84 -13.48 -15.09
CA ASN A 117 -2.68 -12.19 -15.76
C ASN A 117 -3.17 -12.23 -17.22
N PRO A 118 -4.48 -12.40 -17.43
CA PRO A 118 -5.04 -12.36 -18.77
C PRO A 118 -4.78 -11.01 -19.45
N THR A 119 -4.80 -11.05 -20.77
CA THR A 119 -4.90 -9.86 -21.61
C THR A 119 -6.25 -9.17 -21.39
N PHE A 120 -6.30 -7.87 -21.72
CA PHE A 120 -7.50 -7.07 -21.60
C PHE A 120 -8.65 -7.68 -22.41
N GLU A 121 -8.40 -8.17 -23.63
CA GLU A 121 -9.43 -8.81 -24.45
C GLU A 121 -9.95 -10.13 -23.87
N GLU A 122 -9.08 -10.94 -23.26
CA GLU A 122 -9.48 -12.18 -22.62
C GLU A 122 -10.47 -11.91 -21.48
N ILE A 123 -10.20 -10.91 -20.63
CA ILE A 123 -11.12 -10.51 -19.56
C ILE A 123 -12.36 -9.79 -20.08
N LEU A 124 -12.20 -8.91 -21.06
CA LEU A 124 -13.31 -8.18 -21.67
C LEU A 124 -14.34 -9.15 -22.24
N TRP A 125 -13.89 -10.21 -22.91
CA TRP A 125 -14.75 -11.21 -23.55
C TRP A 125 -15.08 -12.41 -22.67
N MET A 126 -14.55 -12.46 -21.44
CA MET A 126 -14.82 -13.53 -20.50
C MET A 126 -16.31 -13.54 -20.10
N PRO A 127 -17.04 -14.64 -20.31
CA PRO A 127 -18.41 -14.78 -19.80
C PRO A 127 -18.48 -14.60 -18.28
N ASP A 128 -19.58 -14.07 -17.76
CA ASP A 128 -19.70 -13.74 -16.32
C ASP A 128 -19.45 -14.93 -15.39
N LYS A 129 -19.88 -16.14 -15.80
CA LYS A 129 -19.63 -17.37 -15.02
C LYS A 129 -18.13 -17.69 -14.93
N GLU A 130 -17.40 -17.56 -16.03
CA GLU A 130 -15.95 -17.78 -16.08
C GLU A 130 -15.21 -16.66 -15.34
N PHE A 131 -15.67 -15.41 -15.49
CA PHE A 131 -15.13 -14.27 -14.74
C PHE A 131 -15.24 -14.48 -13.24
N LYS A 132 -16.36 -14.99 -12.75
CA LYS A 132 -16.52 -15.32 -11.33
C LYS A 132 -15.53 -16.38 -10.85
N ILE A 133 -15.28 -17.42 -11.65
CA ILE A 133 -14.28 -18.46 -11.35
C ILE A 133 -12.88 -17.85 -11.33
N TRP A 134 -12.55 -17.02 -12.33
CA TRP A 134 -11.27 -16.32 -12.40
C TRP A 134 -11.07 -15.39 -11.20
N VAL A 135 -12.09 -14.61 -10.79
CA VAL A 135 -12.03 -13.73 -9.61
C VAL A 135 -11.73 -14.56 -8.36
N LYS A 136 -12.36 -15.72 -8.18
CA LYS A 136 -12.08 -16.60 -7.04
C LYS A 136 -10.62 -17.07 -7.05
N GLY A 137 -10.14 -17.59 -8.17
CA GLY A 137 -8.74 -18.02 -8.31
C GLY A 137 -7.75 -16.86 -8.09
N PHE A 138 -8.04 -15.68 -8.64
CA PHE A 138 -7.26 -14.47 -8.45
C PHE A 138 -7.20 -14.04 -6.97
N ARG A 139 -8.33 -14.08 -6.24
CA ARG A 139 -8.36 -13.78 -4.79
C ARG A 139 -7.48 -14.75 -4.02
N GLU A 140 -7.67 -16.05 -4.21
CA GLU A 140 -6.87 -17.10 -3.54
C GLU A 140 -5.38 -16.94 -3.83
N PHE A 141 -5.04 -16.69 -5.10
CA PHE A 141 -3.68 -16.45 -5.54
C PHE A 141 -3.08 -15.19 -4.86
N VAL A 142 -3.78 -14.05 -4.88
CA VAL A 142 -3.28 -12.78 -4.31
C VAL A 142 -3.07 -12.91 -2.80
N ILE A 143 -4.02 -13.53 -2.08
CA ILE A 143 -3.90 -13.76 -0.63
C ILE A 143 -2.73 -14.69 -0.32
N ASN A 144 -2.54 -15.77 -1.08
CA ASN A 144 -1.38 -16.65 -0.93
C ASN A 144 -0.06 -15.88 -1.13
N GLU A 145 -0.01 -14.89 -2.02
CA GLU A 145 1.17 -14.04 -2.20
C GLU A 145 1.36 -13.03 -1.06
N PHE A 146 0.28 -12.42 -0.55
CA PHE A 146 0.32 -11.55 0.63
C PHE A 146 0.88 -12.28 1.86
N ASP A 147 0.42 -13.50 2.11
CA ASP A 147 0.81 -14.32 3.26
C ASP A 147 2.13 -15.06 3.05
N GLY A 148 2.40 -15.44 1.79
CA GLY A 148 3.52 -16.22 1.34
C GLY A 148 4.82 -15.42 1.28
N ARG A 149 4.73 -14.21 0.73
CA ARG A 149 5.89 -13.45 0.22
C ARG A 149 5.89 -11.99 0.65
N GLU A 150 4.96 -11.59 1.51
CA GLU A 150 4.79 -10.20 1.96
C GLU A 150 4.71 -9.26 0.75
N PHE A 151 3.83 -9.63 -0.17
CA PHE A 151 3.59 -8.91 -1.42
C PHE A 151 2.81 -7.61 -1.17
N GLN A 152 3.16 -6.50 -1.85
CA GLN A 152 2.18 -5.47 -2.16
C GLN A 152 1.88 -5.41 -3.65
N PRO A 153 0.61 -5.23 -4.03
CA PRO A 153 0.27 -4.83 -5.39
C PRO A 153 0.76 -3.40 -5.65
N SER A 154 2.00 -3.28 -6.12
CA SER A 154 2.64 -2.00 -6.46
C SER A 154 3.02 -1.90 -7.94
N VAL A 155 3.08 -0.67 -8.46
CA VAL A 155 3.38 -0.38 -9.87
C VAL A 155 4.90 -0.32 -10.14
N PHE A 156 5.73 -0.26 -9.09
CA PHE A 156 7.13 0.16 -9.19
C PHE A 156 8.16 -0.97 -9.19
N GLY A 157 7.74 -2.24 -9.18
CA GLY A 157 8.52 -3.49 -8.99
C GLY A 157 9.72 -3.81 -9.90
N ASP A 158 10.55 -2.82 -10.25
CA ASP A 158 11.92 -2.98 -10.72
C ASP A 158 12.83 -1.92 -10.06
N GLU A 159 13.94 -2.35 -9.47
CA GLU A 159 14.88 -1.53 -8.69
C GLU A 159 15.34 -0.28 -9.45
N LYS A 160 15.52 -0.39 -10.77
CA LYS A 160 15.89 0.76 -11.62
C LYS A 160 14.85 1.88 -11.57
N ARG A 161 13.56 1.54 -11.53
CA ARG A 161 12.47 2.52 -11.43
C ARG A 161 12.46 3.18 -10.05
N VAL A 162 12.71 2.39 -9.01
CA VAL A 162 12.83 2.86 -7.63
C VAL A 162 13.96 3.86 -7.50
N ILE A 163 15.17 3.50 -7.94
CA ILE A 163 16.34 4.37 -7.91
C ILE A 163 16.09 5.64 -8.73
N LYS A 164 15.44 5.54 -9.89
CA LYS A 164 15.08 6.72 -10.70
C LYS A 164 14.12 7.66 -9.94
N ALA A 165 13.14 7.12 -9.23
CA ALA A 165 12.24 7.92 -8.41
C ALA A 165 12.97 8.57 -7.22
N PHE A 166 13.86 7.83 -6.55
CA PHE A 166 14.70 8.37 -5.49
C PHE A 166 15.61 9.50 -5.98
N LYS A 167 16.29 9.33 -7.13
CA LYS A 167 17.09 10.39 -7.75
C LYS A 167 16.24 11.62 -8.06
N LYS A 168 15.02 11.43 -8.55
CA LYS A 168 14.09 12.54 -8.80
C LYS A 168 13.73 13.30 -7.52
N LEU A 169 13.51 12.60 -6.40
CA LEU A 169 13.27 13.23 -5.09
C LEU A 169 14.53 13.93 -4.55
N ASP A 170 15.69 13.30 -4.67
CA ASP A 170 17.00 13.84 -4.24
C ASP A 170 17.33 15.16 -4.94
N THR A 171 17.24 15.18 -6.28
CA THR A 171 17.50 16.36 -7.09
C THR A 171 16.34 17.35 -7.13
N TYR A 172 15.23 17.05 -6.46
CA TYR A 172 14.09 17.96 -6.43
C TYR A 172 14.45 19.22 -5.64
N ASP A 173 14.44 20.36 -6.32
CA ASP A 173 14.71 21.66 -5.73
C ASP A 173 13.52 22.14 -4.89
N ILE A 174 13.81 22.68 -3.72
CA ILE A 174 12.80 23.15 -2.78
C ILE A 174 12.79 24.68 -2.86
N ASN A 175 11.98 25.22 -3.74
CA ASN A 175 11.66 26.64 -3.74
C ASN A 175 10.36 26.88 -2.96
N LYS A 176 10.39 27.82 -2.01
CA LYS A 176 9.23 28.19 -1.18
C LYS A 176 8.00 28.57 -2.01
N ASP A 177 8.20 29.26 -3.13
CA ASP A 177 7.11 29.70 -4.02
C ASP A 177 6.39 28.53 -4.71
N ASP A 178 7.03 27.36 -4.78
CA ASP A 178 6.44 26.15 -5.35
C ASP A 178 5.58 25.37 -4.35
N PHE A 179 5.73 25.63 -3.05
CA PHE A 179 5.12 24.83 -1.99
C PHE A 179 4.08 25.56 -1.16
N ILE A 180 4.22 26.88 -0.99
CA ILE A 180 3.33 27.67 -0.15
C ILE A 180 2.40 28.51 -1.00
N PHE A 181 1.11 28.24 -0.90
CA PHE A 181 0.06 29.04 -1.52
C PHE A 181 -0.61 29.95 -0.52
N LYS A 182 -1.14 31.05 -1.06
CA LYS A 182 -2.04 31.93 -0.33
C LYS A 182 -3.37 31.22 -0.15
N ASP A 183 -3.88 31.23 1.07
CA ASP A 183 -5.28 30.92 1.34
C ASP A 183 -6.12 32.16 1.01
N ASP A 184 -7.02 32.02 0.05
CA ASP A 184 -7.92 33.11 -0.35
C ASP A 184 -8.89 33.48 0.78
N ILE A 185 -9.15 32.57 1.74
CA ILE A 185 -10.00 32.82 2.92
C ILE A 185 -9.28 33.71 3.94
N THR A 186 -8.07 33.33 4.35
CA THR A 186 -7.35 34.04 5.45
C THR A 186 -6.39 35.10 4.95
N GLY A 187 -6.07 35.10 3.66
CA GLY A 187 -5.05 35.96 3.05
C GLY A 187 -3.61 35.57 3.36
N LYS A 188 -3.36 34.47 4.09
CA LYS A 188 -2.03 34.04 4.53
C LYS A 188 -1.39 33.07 3.54
N ASN A 189 -0.06 33.15 3.44
CA ASN A 189 0.75 32.17 2.71
C ASN A 189 1.05 30.97 3.63
N ASP A 190 0.05 30.11 3.84
CA ASP A 190 0.12 28.99 4.80
C ASP A 190 -0.35 27.64 4.21
N ILE A 191 -0.68 27.58 2.91
CA ILE A 191 -1.16 26.35 2.27
C ILE A 191 0.00 25.55 1.68
N LEU A 192 0.15 24.30 2.13
CA LEU A 192 1.08 23.32 1.56
C LEU A 192 0.49 22.64 0.32
N LYS A 193 1.00 23.03 -0.85
CA LYS A 193 0.57 22.57 -2.17
C LYS A 193 0.71 21.06 -2.35
N HIS A 194 -0.20 20.48 -3.13
CA HIS A 194 -0.06 19.12 -3.65
C HIS A 194 0.91 19.09 -4.84
N HIS A 195 1.95 18.27 -4.77
CA HIS A 195 2.89 18.04 -5.87
C HIS A 195 2.63 16.68 -6.53
N ARG A 196 2.87 16.58 -7.85
CA ARG A 196 2.71 15.34 -8.64
C ARG A 196 3.92 14.41 -8.50
N TYR A 197 4.38 14.19 -7.27
CA TYR A 197 5.36 13.13 -6.99
C TYR A 197 4.61 11.84 -6.65
N VAL A 198 5.01 10.74 -7.26
CA VAL A 198 4.46 9.42 -6.95
C VAL A 198 5.46 8.73 -6.02
N SER A 199 5.01 8.47 -4.79
CA SER A 199 5.81 7.76 -3.79
C SER A 199 6.11 6.33 -4.27
N VAL A 200 7.35 5.91 -4.09
CA VAL A 200 7.81 4.52 -4.27
C VAL A 200 8.00 3.80 -2.94
N THR A 201 7.74 4.47 -1.81
CA THR A 201 8.04 3.95 -0.48
C THR A 201 7.16 2.75 -0.13
N LYS A 202 5.93 2.71 -0.64
CA LYS A 202 4.93 1.65 -0.35
C LYS A 202 5.45 0.23 -0.58
N GLN A 203 6.24 0.02 -1.64
CA GLN A 203 6.79 -1.30 -1.99
C GLN A 203 7.75 -1.87 -0.91
N PHE A 204 8.22 -1.03 0.02
CA PHE A 204 9.07 -1.46 1.14
C PHE A 204 8.26 -1.89 2.37
N PHE A 205 6.96 -1.60 2.42
CA PHE A 205 6.15 -1.75 3.63
C PHE A 205 4.88 -2.58 3.36
N PRO A 206 5.00 -3.92 3.26
CA PRO A 206 3.90 -4.78 2.88
C PRO A 206 2.69 -4.79 3.80
N ALA A 207 2.89 -4.45 5.07
CA ALA A 207 1.81 -4.28 6.02
C ALA A 207 0.81 -3.16 5.64
N MET A 208 1.17 -2.17 4.83
CA MET A 208 0.23 -1.08 4.44
C MET A 208 -1.06 -1.58 3.79
N SER A 209 -1.01 -2.72 3.12
CA SER A 209 -2.17 -3.33 2.45
C SER A 209 -3.07 -4.13 3.40
N LYS A 210 -2.54 -4.46 4.60
CA LYS A 210 -3.24 -5.14 5.69
C LYS A 210 -3.77 -4.17 6.75
N THR A 211 -3.28 -2.93 6.75
CA THR A 211 -3.72 -1.89 7.70
C THR A 211 -5.16 -1.46 7.42
N GLY A 212 -6.01 -1.58 8.45
CA GLY A 212 -7.38 -1.09 8.44
C GLY A 212 -7.47 0.42 8.70
N PHE A 213 -8.60 1.02 8.32
CA PHE A 213 -8.87 2.44 8.56
C PHE A 213 -10.34 2.64 8.90
N ASP A 214 -10.62 3.11 10.12
CA ASP A 214 -11.99 3.36 10.60
C ASP A 214 -12.92 2.15 10.37
N ASN A 215 -13.99 2.29 9.60
CA ASN A 215 -14.92 1.21 9.23
C ASN A 215 -14.67 0.63 7.82
N ASP A 216 -13.62 1.09 7.13
CA ASP A 216 -13.27 0.61 5.79
C ASP A 216 -12.41 -0.66 5.89
N TYR A 217 -12.61 -1.60 4.96
CA TYR A 217 -11.76 -2.78 4.85
C TYR A 217 -10.38 -2.41 4.32
N SER A 218 -9.33 -3.03 4.88
CA SER A 218 -8.02 -3.07 4.22
C SER A 218 -8.12 -3.82 2.88
N LEU A 219 -7.14 -3.63 2.00
CA LEU A 219 -7.09 -4.37 0.74
C LEU A 219 -7.04 -5.89 0.97
N TYR A 220 -6.28 -6.31 1.98
CA TYR A 220 -6.18 -7.71 2.36
C TYR A 220 -7.54 -8.26 2.79
N GLU A 221 -8.23 -7.62 3.73
CA GLU A 221 -9.54 -8.08 4.21
C GLU A 221 -10.58 -8.08 3.10
N PHE A 222 -10.58 -7.06 2.24
CA PHE A 222 -11.49 -6.98 1.09
C PHE A 222 -11.35 -8.19 0.17
N LEU A 223 -10.12 -8.66 -0.05
CA LEU A 223 -9.84 -9.82 -0.91
C LEU A 223 -10.03 -11.15 -0.17
N GLU A 224 -9.74 -11.22 1.13
CA GLU A 224 -9.80 -12.46 1.91
C GLU A 224 -11.23 -12.84 2.32
N LYS A 225 -12.00 -11.91 2.89
CA LYS A 225 -13.29 -12.18 3.53
C LYS A 225 -14.32 -12.71 2.53
N GLU A 226 -14.88 -13.88 2.80
CA GLU A 226 -15.79 -14.54 1.85
C GLU A 226 -17.14 -13.83 1.73
N GLU A 227 -17.59 -13.18 2.80
CA GLU A 227 -18.77 -12.32 2.80
C GLU A 227 -18.64 -11.13 1.82
N LEU A 228 -17.41 -10.73 1.46
CA LEU A 228 -17.13 -9.66 0.50
C LEU A 228 -16.96 -10.14 -0.94
N SER A 229 -17.00 -11.46 -1.20
CA SER A 229 -16.77 -12.09 -2.51
C SER A 229 -17.59 -11.45 -3.65
N THR A 230 -18.87 -11.14 -3.38
CA THR A 230 -19.75 -10.48 -4.37
C THR A 230 -19.35 -9.02 -4.62
N SER A 231 -18.90 -8.30 -3.59
CA SER A 231 -18.44 -6.92 -3.69
C SER A 231 -17.13 -6.85 -4.49
N VAL A 232 -16.19 -7.77 -4.24
CA VAL A 232 -14.95 -7.93 -5.01
C VAL A 232 -15.26 -8.19 -6.47
N GLU A 233 -16.13 -9.16 -6.78
CA GLU A 233 -16.53 -9.50 -8.14
C GLU A 233 -17.05 -8.27 -8.89
N LYS A 234 -17.97 -7.50 -8.27
CA LYS A 234 -18.51 -6.27 -8.86
C LYS A 234 -17.45 -5.18 -9.05
N ALA A 235 -16.54 -5.01 -8.09
CA ALA A 235 -15.45 -4.06 -8.17
C ALA A 235 -14.52 -4.39 -9.34
N LEU A 236 -14.05 -5.63 -9.43
CA LEU A 236 -13.16 -6.07 -10.51
C LEU A 236 -13.86 -6.06 -11.88
N ALA A 237 -15.15 -6.43 -11.97
CA ALA A 237 -15.91 -6.33 -13.21
C ALA A 237 -15.99 -4.88 -13.71
N ARG A 238 -16.25 -3.92 -12.82
CA ARG A 238 -16.26 -2.50 -13.15
C ARG A 238 -14.87 -1.99 -13.57
N CYS A 239 -13.81 -2.47 -12.93
CA CYS A 239 -12.45 -2.05 -13.24
C CYS A 239 -11.98 -2.64 -14.58
N PHE A 240 -12.15 -3.94 -14.78
CA PHE A 240 -11.50 -4.69 -15.85
C PHE A 240 -12.44 -4.96 -17.03
N LYS A 241 -13.67 -5.45 -16.78
CA LYS A 241 -14.64 -5.71 -17.87
C LYS A 241 -15.23 -4.42 -18.46
N LYS A 242 -15.18 -3.32 -17.72
CA LYS A 242 -15.67 -2.00 -18.18
C LYS A 242 -14.56 -0.96 -18.39
N ASP A 243 -13.29 -1.35 -18.28
CA ASP A 243 -12.13 -0.45 -18.35
C ASP A 243 -12.36 0.85 -17.56
N GLY A 244 -12.80 0.73 -16.30
CA GLY A 244 -13.30 1.85 -15.51
C GLY A 244 -12.29 2.97 -15.24
N PHE A 245 -11.00 2.69 -15.46
CA PHE A 245 -9.90 3.66 -15.35
C PHE A 245 -9.38 4.18 -16.69
N TYR A 246 -9.99 3.74 -17.81
CA TYR A 246 -9.63 4.16 -19.17
C TYR A 246 -8.17 3.88 -19.53
N VAL A 247 -7.67 2.70 -19.15
CA VAL A 247 -6.24 2.39 -19.30
C VAL A 247 -5.97 1.55 -20.53
N PHE A 248 -6.94 0.74 -20.97
CA PHE A 248 -6.75 -0.16 -22.11
C PHE A 248 -7.46 0.31 -23.37
N SER A 249 -8.53 1.10 -23.24
CA SER A 249 -9.38 1.48 -24.35
C SER A 249 -9.67 2.97 -24.44
N GLU A 250 -9.49 3.51 -25.64
CA GLU A 250 -9.76 4.91 -25.96
C GLU A 250 -11.09 5.04 -26.70
N SER A 251 -11.81 6.13 -26.44
CA SER A 251 -13.02 6.42 -27.19
C SER A 251 -12.66 6.93 -28.59
N VAL A 252 -13.42 6.54 -29.62
CA VAL A 252 -13.11 6.91 -31.01
C VAL A 252 -13.65 8.30 -31.36
N TYR A 253 -12.87 9.08 -32.13
CA TYR A 253 -13.23 10.43 -32.58
C TYR A 253 -13.26 10.57 -34.11
N ARG A 254 -13.89 11.64 -34.63
CA ARG A 254 -14.09 11.89 -36.08
C ARG A 254 -12.79 12.01 -36.87
N GLN A 255 -11.82 12.77 -36.34
CA GLN A 255 -10.43 12.83 -36.82
C GLN A 255 -9.56 13.65 -35.85
N TYR A 256 -8.38 13.14 -35.50
CA TYR A 256 -7.24 13.88 -34.91
C TYR A 256 -5.93 13.12 -35.22
N GLU A 257 -4.79 13.77 -35.00
CA GLU A 257 -3.47 13.16 -35.17
C GLU A 257 -3.34 11.89 -34.29
N GLY A 258 -3.09 10.74 -34.90
CA GLY A 258 -3.07 9.42 -34.23
C GLY A 258 -4.35 8.59 -34.36
N SER A 259 -5.43 9.09 -34.98
CA SER A 259 -6.63 8.29 -35.28
C SER A 259 -6.35 7.23 -36.36
N LEU A 260 -6.84 6.00 -36.19
CA LEU A 260 -6.73 4.93 -37.20
C LEU A 260 -7.40 5.31 -38.53
N PHE A 261 -8.58 5.94 -38.46
CA PHE A 261 -9.38 6.30 -39.63
C PHE A 261 -10.01 7.67 -39.49
N LYS A 262 -10.31 8.30 -40.63
CA LYS A 262 -11.19 9.47 -40.72
C LYS A 262 -12.62 8.98 -40.96
N ALA A 263 -13.52 9.29 -40.03
CA ALA A 263 -14.94 8.91 -40.15
C ALA A 263 -15.85 10.00 -39.57
N SER A 264 -16.96 10.28 -40.25
CA SER A 264 -17.94 11.28 -39.81
C SER A 264 -18.97 10.70 -38.82
N THR A 265 -19.18 9.39 -38.87
CA THR A 265 -20.15 8.67 -38.02
C THR A 265 -19.54 7.40 -37.43
N GLY A 266 -20.07 6.93 -36.29
CA GLY A 266 -19.63 5.67 -35.68
C GLY A 266 -19.88 4.46 -36.59
N LYS A 267 -20.99 4.47 -37.34
CA LYS A 267 -21.33 3.45 -38.34
C LYS A 267 -20.27 3.36 -39.45
N GLU A 268 -19.86 4.50 -39.98
CA GLU A 268 -18.81 4.57 -41.00
C GLU A 268 -17.48 4.04 -40.47
N TRP A 269 -17.10 4.47 -39.27
CA TRP A 269 -15.87 4.02 -38.63
C TRP A 269 -15.82 2.49 -38.45
N ILE A 270 -16.90 1.88 -37.95
CA ILE A 270 -16.97 0.41 -37.75
C ILE A 270 -16.81 -0.33 -39.07
N LYS A 271 -17.45 0.16 -40.15
CA LYS A 271 -17.32 -0.45 -41.47
C LYS A 271 -15.89 -0.36 -42.02
N GLN A 272 -15.25 0.80 -41.86
CA GLN A 272 -13.85 0.99 -42.25
C GLN A 272 -12.92 0.08 -41.43
N PHE A 273 -13.10 0.01 -40.11
CA PHE A 273 -12.32 -0.87 -39.25
C PHE A 273 -12.42 -2.34 -39.67
N ARG A 274 -13.64 -2.81 -39.97
CA ARG A 274 -13.86 -4.19 -40.44
C ARG A 274 -13.24 -4.45 -41.81
N ALA A 275 -13.19 -3.46 -42.70
CA ALA A 275 -12.54 -3.59 -44.00
C ALA A 275 -11.02 -3.76 -43.89
N VAL A 276 -10.39 -3.16 -42.87
CA VAL A 276 -8.93 -3.29 -42.64
C VAL A 276 -8.54 -4.65 -42.05
N ASN A 277 -9.48 -5.34 -41.39
CA ASN A 277 -9.24 -6.66 -40.79
C ASN A 277 -7.97 -6.70 -39.91
N SER A 278 -7.84 -5.74 -39.01
CA SER A 278 -6.67 -5.60 -38.14
C SER A 278 -6.52 -6.80 -37.20
N SER A 279 -5.32 -7.40 -37.17
CA SER A 279 -4.95 -8.42 -36.18
C SER A 279 -4.54 -7.83 -34.83
N ASN A 280 -4.10 -6.58 -34.80
CA ASN A 280 -3.49 -5.95 -33.61
C ASN A 280 -4.46 -5.15 -32.74
N TYR A 281 -5.65 -4.85 -33.26
CA TYR A 281 -6.63 -4.00 -32.59
C TYR A 281 -8.00 -4.67 -32.59
N ASP A 282 -8.84 -4.32 -31.63
CA ASP A 282 -10.28 -4.57 -31.67
C ASP A 282 -11.05 -3.39 -31.09
N PHE A 283 -12.37 -3.47 -31.13
CA PHE A 283 -13.23 -2.52 -30.46
C PHE A 283 -14.32 -3.20 -29.64
N TRP A 284 -14.88 -2.43 -28.71
CA TRP A 284 -16.07 -2.81 -27.97
C TRP A 284 -17.02 -1.62 -27.82
N ILE A 285 -18.27 -1.93 -27.49
CA ILE A 285 -19.33 -0.95 -27.32
C ILE A 285 -19.50 -0.68 -25.83
N TYR A 286 -19.21 0.55 -25.43
CA TYR A 286 -19.41 1.02 -24.08
C TYR A 286 -20.75 1.73 -23.95
N GLU A 287 -21.47 1.39 -22.89
CA GLU A 287 -22.77 1.93 -22.57
C GLU A 287 -22.63 3.22 -21.76
N ASP A 288 -22.97 4.35 -22.37
CA ASP A 288 -22.81 5.66 -21.74
C ASP A 288 -24.09 6.05 -20.98
N MET A 289 -24.05 5.76 -19.68
CA MET A 289 -25.14 6.01 -18.74
C MET A 289 -25.12 7.44 -18.15
N ALA A 290 -24.24 8.33 -18.63
CA ALA A 290 -24.14 9.68 -18.07
C ALA A 290 -25.36 10.54 -18.45
N GLU A 291 -26.05 11.09 -17.43
CA GLU A 291 -27.20 12.00 -17.59
C GLU A 291 -26.89 13.19 -18.51
N LYS A 292 -25.66 13.73 -18.39
CA LYS A 292 -25.15 14.76 -19.28
C LYS A 292 -24.13 14.17 -20.23
N PRO A 293 -24.21 14.47 -21.54
CA PRO A 293 -23.18 14.06 -22.48
C PRO A 293 -21.80 14.56 -22.05
N HIS A 294 -20.76 13.72 -22.20
CA HIS A 294 -19.39 14.20 -22.08
C HIS A 294 -19.18 15.42 -22.98
N LYS A 295 -18.33 16.37 -22.57
CA LYS A 295 -18.12 17.69 -23.22
C LYS A 295 -17.83 17.65 -24.73
N HIS A 296 -17.50 16.48 -25.29
CA HIS A 296 -17.13 16.27 -26.70
C HIS A 296 -18.09 15.38 -27.51
N VAL A 297 -19.14 14.83 -26.89
CA VAL A 297 -20.18 14.03 -27.57
C VAL A 297 -20.82 14.86 -28.69
N GLY A 298 -20.91 14.28 -29.90
CA GLY A 298 -21.53 14.91 -31.06
C GLY A 298 -20.68 15.96 -31.80
N LYS A 299 -19.66 16.55 -31.15
CA LYS A 299 -18.73 17.51 -31.78
C LYS A 299 -17.48 16.83 -32.37
N LYS A 300 -16.82 15.98 -31.58
CA LYS A 300 -15.61 15.24 -32.00
C LYS A 300 -15.71 13.74 -31.73
N LEU A 301 -16.40 13.33 -30.67
CA LEU A 301 -16.51 11.94 -30.27
C LEU A 301 -17.56 11.21 -31.11
N LEU A 302 -17.21 10.02 -31.61
CA LEU A 302 -18.12 9.15 -32.36
C LEU A 302 -18.96 8.29 -31.41
N THR A 303 -20.26 8.28 -31.66
CA THR A 303 -21.24 7.54 -30.87
C THR A 303 -22.22 6.82 -31.79
N LEU A 304 -22.95 5.85 -31.24
CA LEU A 304 -24.10 5.21 -31.86
C LEU A 304 -25.34 5.47 -31.00
N ASN A 305 -26.50 5.62 -31.64
CA ASN A 305 -27.78 5.45 -30.95
C ASN A 305 -28.25 3.99 -31.02
N LYS A 306 -29.27 3.64 -30.24
CA LYS A 306 -29.82 2.28 -30.16
C LYS A 306 -30.24 1.70 -31.53
N LYS A 307 -30.83 2.53 -32.40
CA LYS A 307 -31.29 2.11 -33.74
C LYS A 307 -30.10 1.79 -34.66
N GLU A 308 -29.04 2.58 -34.62
CA GLU A 308 -27.81 2.35 -35.38
C GLU A 308 -27.08 1.10 -34.91
N LEU A 309 -26.95 0.93 -33.58
CA LEU A 309 -26.34 -0.23 -32.96
C LEU A 309 -27.05 -1.52 -33.39
N ASN A 310 -28.39 -1.58 -33.27
CA ASN A 310 -29.17 -2.74 -33.68
C ASN A 310 -28.98 -3.07 -35.18
N LYS A 311 -28.96 -2.07 -36.06
CA LYS A 311 -28.71 -2.29 -37.49
C LYS A 311 -27.32 -2.85 -37.77
N LEU A 312 -26.31 -2.42 -37.03
CA LEU A 312 -24.94 -2.92 -37.16
C LEU A 312 -24.80 -4.35 -36.63
N ILE A 313 -25.51 -4.70 -35.56
CA ILE A 313 -25.58 -6.07 -35.02
C ILE A 313 -26.26 -6.99 -36.04
N THR A 314 -27.48 -6.67 -36.49
CA THR A 314 -28.21 -7.49 -37.47
C THR A 314 -27.46 -7.60 -38.80
N GLY A 315 -26.73 -6.54 -39.18
CA GLY A 315 -25.92 -6.52 -40.40
C GLY A 315 -24.58 -7.23 -40.31
N GLY A 316 -24.23 -7.88 -39.18
CA GLY A 316 -22.98 -8.63 -39.00
C GLY A 316 -21.71 -7.77 -38.84
N TRP A 317 -21.86 -6.45 -38.66
CA TRP A 317 -20.73 -5.54 -38.43
C TRP A 317 -20.30 -5.50 -36.96
N ILE A 318 -21.21 -5.82 -36.05
CA ILE A 318 -20.97 -5.95 -34.61
C ILE A 318 -21.33 -7.37 -34.20
N GLU A 319 -20.35 -8.09 -33.66
CA GLU A 319 -20.50 -9.45 -33.17
C GLU A 319 -20.76 -9.47 -31.65
N LYS A 320 -21.20 -10.61 -31.11
CA LYS A 320 -21.52 -10.78 -29.69
C LYS A 320 -20.40 -10.31 -28.76
N ARG A 321 -19.13 -10.59 -29.11
CA ARG A 321 -17.96 -10.18 -28.30
C ARG A 321 -17.82 -8.66 -28.15
N HIS A 322 -18.27 -7.86 -29.12
CA HIS A 322 -18.16 -6.41 -29.04
C HIS A 322 -19.20 -5.78 -28.09
N ILE A 323 -20.26 -6.52 -27.73
CA ILE A 323 -21.37 -6.04 -26.89
C ILE A 323 -21.54 -6.86 -25.60
N ILE A 324 -20.57 -7.72 -25.27
CA ILE A 324 -20.70 -8.69 -24.18
C ILE A 324 -20.93 -8.03 -22.80
N ASN A 325 -20.39 -6.83 -22.59
CA ASN A 325 -20.55 -6.07 -21.35
C ASN A 325 -21.54 -4.90 -21.49
N CYS A 326 -22.40 -4.93 -22.51
CA CYS A 326 -23.36 -3.88 -22.83
C CYS A 326 -24.80 -4.38 -22.58
N GLU A 327 -25.53 -3.72 -21.69
CA GLU A 327 -26.89 -4.15 -21.29
C GLU A 327 -27.99 -3.58 -22.21
N LEU A 328 -27.62 -2.69 -23.15
CA LEU A 328 -28.51 -2.07 -24.15
C LEU A 328 -29.67 -1.24 -23.56
N LYS A 329 -29.44 -0.66 -22.39
CA LYS A 329 -30.29 0.25 -21.62
C LYS A 329 -30.02 1.73 -21.89
N ALA A 330 -28.84 2.12 -22.39
CA ALA A 330 -28.54 3.52 -22.70
C ALA A 330 -29.18 3.99 -24.01
N ASP A 331 -29.31 5.32 -24.13
CA ASP A 331 -29.66 5.99 -25.39
C ASP A 331 -28.44 6.23 -26.29
N ARG A 332 -27.24 6.23 -25.69
CA ARG A 332 -25.97 6.54 -26.33
C ARG A 332 -24.94 5.46 -26.05
N TYR A 333 -24.23 5.07 -27.09
CA TYR A 333 -23.17 4.08 -27.03
C TYR A 333 -21.88 4.63 -27.60
N LEU A 334 -20.78 4.44 -26.89
CA LEU A 334 -19.44 4.83 -27.32
C LEU A 334 -18.74 3.65 -27.99
N ILE A 335 -17.92 3.95 -28.99
CA ILE A 335 -17.02 2.98 -29.59
C ILE A 335 -15.67 3.12 -28.89
N LYS A 336 -15.20 2.03 -28.28
CA LYS A 336 -13.95 1.98 -27.54
C LYS A 336 -12.95 1.10 -28.30
N LEU A 337 -11.89 1.71 -28.81
CA LEU A 337 -10.80 1.04 -29.51
C LEU A 337 -9.73 0.62 -28.50
N PHE A 338 -9.19 -0.58 -28.64
CA PHE A 338 -8.06 -1.03 -27.84
C PHE A 338 -7.06 -1.85 -28.68
N LYS A 339 -5.82 -1.92 -28.20
CA LYS A 339 -4.76 -2.76 -28.78
C LYS A 339 -4.76 -4.13 -28.06
N LYS A 340 -4.73 -5.21 -28.83
CA LYS A 340 -4.67 -6.59 -28.33
C LYS A 340 -3.32 -6.91 -27.69
N GLY A 341 -3.29 -7.90 -26.79
CA GLY A 341 -2.09 -8.42 -26.14
C GLY A 341 -1.63 -7.65 -24.90
N ASN A 342 -2.36 -6.62 -24.47
CA ASN A 342 -2.04 -5.88 -23.25
C ASN A 342 -2.54 -6.65 -22.03
N ARG A 343 -1.63 -7.10 -21.15
CA ARG A 343 -1.98 -7.74 -19.88
C ARG A 343 -2.53 -6.75 -18.85
N LEU A 344 -3.40 -7.22 -17.95
CA LEU A 344 -4.00 -6.38 -16.90
C LEU A 344 -2.95 -5.83 -15.92
N PHE A 345 -2.08 -6.69 -15.40
CA PHE A 345 -1.07 -6.34 -14.41
C PHE A 345 0.29 -6.06 -15.06
N PRO A 346 1.08 -5.12 -14.51
CA PRO A 346 0.89 -4.42 -13.22
C PRO A 346 -0.05 -3.21 -13.24
N THR A 347 -0.50 -2.81 -14.43
CA THR A 347 -1.25 -1.57 -14.64
C THR A 347 -2.52 -1.47 -13.78
N CYS A 348 -3.22 -2.59 -13.60
CA CYS A 348 -4.45 -2.69 -12.83
C CYS A 348 -4.27 -2.76 -11.31
N PHE A 349 -3.05 -2.82 -10.75
CA PHE A 349 -2.88 -2.87 -9.29
C PHE A 349 -3.51 -1.67 -8.60
N SER A 350 -3.42 -0.49 -9.18
CA SER A 350 -4.06 0.72 -8.64
C SER A 350 -5.59 0.67 -8.63
N SER A 351 -6.20 -0.27 -9.37
CA SER A 351 -7.65 -0.47 -9.39
C SER A 351 -8.13 -1.29 -8.19
N LEU A 352 -7.26 -2.16 -7.64
CA LEU A 352 -7.57 -2.94 -6.44
C LEU A 352 -7.72 -2.05 -5.22
N THR A 353 -7.04 -0.90 -5.21
CA THR A 353 -7.01 0.06 -4.11
C THR A 353 -8.11 1.13 -4.21
N LYS A 354 -9.25 0.81 -4.83
CA LYS A 354 -10.32 1.78 -5.15
C LYS A 354 -11.69 1.19 -4.85
N GLY A 355 -12.60 2.02 -4.32
CA GLY A 355 -13.95 1.60 -3.92
C GLY A 355 -14.05 1.53 -2.40
N ASP A 356 -14.64 0.46 -1.88
CA ASP A 356 -14.84 0.19 -0.45
C ASP A 356 -13.56 -0.31 0.25
N VAL A 357 -12.40 0.00 -0.35
CA VAL A 357 -11.07 -0.38 0.13
C VAL A 357 -10.34 0.89 0.51
N HIS A 358 -9.88 0.95 1.77
CA HIS A 358 -8.94 1.96 2.18
C HIS A 358 -7.51 1.49 1.95
N VAL A 359 -6.68 2.38 1.40
CA VAL A 359 -5.23 2.16 1.36
C VAL A 359 -4.57 3.32 2.06
N VAL A 360 -3.95 2.99 3.20
CA VAL A 360 -3.21 3.96 4.00
C VAL A 360 -2.14 4.60 3.12
N ASN A 361 -1.99 5.91 3.27
CA ASN A 361 -0.98 6.68 2.56
C ASN A 361 -0.02 7.25 3.59
N GLY A 362 1.28 7.06 3.36
CA GLY A 362 2.28 7.77 4.13
C GLY A 362 2.29 9.26 3.82
N PHE A 363 2.90 10.04 4.72
CA PHE A 363 2.99 11.48 4.56
C PHE A 363 3.82 11.85 3.31
N PRO A 364 3.37 12.81 2.47
CA PRO A 364 4.03 13.07 1.19
C PRO A 364 5.50 13.54 1.34
N GLU A 365 6.43 12.83 0.69
CA GLU A 365 7.88 13.02 0.90
C GLU A 365 8.37 14.41 0.55
N TYR A 366 7.84 15.00 -0.52
CA TYR A 366 8.22 16.35 -0.95
C TYR A 366 7.81 17.40 0.08
N LYS A 367 6.65 17.23 0.75
CA LYS A 367 6.21 18.12 1.82
C LYS A 367 7.15 17.99 3.02
N CYS A 368 7.51 16.76 3.40
CA CYS A 368 8.52 16.52 4.44
C CYS A 368 9.85 17.21 4.11
N LYS A 369 10.35 17.02 2.87
CA LYS A 369 11.62 17.60 2.42
C LYS A 369 11.59 19.14 2.53
N TYR A 370 10.48 19.77 2.12
CA TYR A 370 10.25 21.20 2.30
C TYR A 370 10.26 21.61 3.78
N LEU A 371 9.49 20.92 4.64
CA LEU A 371 9.42 21.22 6.07
C LEU A 371 10.79 21.10 6.74
N TYR A 372 11.53 20.03 6.45
CA TYR A 372 12.88 19.85 6.94
C TYR A 372 13.80 20.98 6.50
N THR A 373 13.71 21.43 5.26
CA THR A 373 14.54 22.52 4.74
C THR A 373 14.18 23.85 5.39
N GLU A 374 12.90 24.25 5.36
CA GLU A 374 12.44 25.55 5.84
C GLU A 374 12.63 25.72 7.35
N TYR A 375 12.36 24.68 8.14
CA TYR A 375 12.42 24.75 9.61
C TYR A 375 13.78 24.37 10.21
N THR A 376 14.79 24.14 9.38
CA THR A 376 16.19 23.95 9.83
C THR A 376 17.16 24.94 9.18
N LYS A 377 16.71 25.81 8.27
CA LYS A 377 17.59 26.73 7.52
C LYS A 377 18.38 27.71 8.40
N HIS A 378 17.86 28.02 9.59
CA HIS A 378 18.51 28.91 10.56
C HIS A 378 19.58 28.20 11.41
N ILE A 379 19.77 26.90 11.22
CA ILE A 379 20.69 26.07 11.99
C ILE A 379 21.98 25.88 11.20
N GLU A 380 23.09 26.30 11.81
CA GLU A 380 24.45 26.25 11.26
C GLU A 380 25.21 24.96 11.62
N ASP A 381 24.66 24.11 12.51
CA ASP A 381 25.26 22.84 12.91
C ASP A 381 25.56 21.95 11.68
N ASP A 382 26.72 21.27 11.70
CA ASP A 382 27.22 20.43 10.59
C ASP A 382 26.22 19.32 10.21
N VAL A 383 25.58 18.71 11.21
CA VAL A 383 24.60 17.63 11.05
C VAL A 383 23.33 18.01 11.80
N ILE A 384 22.19 17.93 11.11
CA ILE A 384 20.88 18.18 11.72
C ILE A 384 20.25 16.88 12.20
N ASN A 385 19.91 16.83 13.48
CA ASN A 385 19.18 15.71 14.06
C ASN A 385 17.66 15.95 13.94
N ILE A 386 16.99 15.12 13.14
CA ILE A 386 15.53 15.19 12.95
C ILE A 386 14.89 14.02 13.69
N TYR A 387 13.99 14.31 14.63
CA TYR A 387 13.26 13.29 15.37
C TYR A 387 11.82 13.14 14.88
N ASP A 388 11.46 11.93 14.48
CA ASP A 388 10.12 11.48 14.14
C ASP A 388 9.68 10.38 15.10
N PHE A 389 8.79 10.72 16.04
CA PHE A 389 8.28 9.77 17.03
C PHE A 389 7.21 8.80 16.49
N SER A 390 6.92 8.83 15.18
CA SER A 390 6.02 7.90 14.53
C SER A 390 6.46 7.72 13.07
N ALA A 391 7.45 6.86 12.82
CA ALA A 391 8.09 6.74 11.51
C ALA A 391 7.18 6.15 10.40
N GLY A 392 6.14 5.40 10.80
CA GLY A 392 5.03 4.95 9.96
C GLY A 392 5.46 4.05 8.79
N TRP A 393 5.55 4.62 7.59
CA TRP A 393 5.87 3.86 6.38
C TRP A 393 7.11 4.39 5.67
N GLY A 394 8.02 5.04 6.42
CA GLY A 394 9.33 5.45 5.92
C GLY A 394 9.35 6.64 4.96
N ASN A 395 8.20 7.28 4.65
CA ASN A 395 8.17 8.43 3.76
C ASN A 395 8.93 9.64 4.34
N ARG A 396 8.81 9.87 5.65
CA ARG A 396 9.56 10.90 6.39
C ARG A 396 11.07 10.60 6.41
N LEU A 397 11.45 9.35 6.66
CA LEU A 397 12.84 8.88 6.51
C LEU A 397 13.37 9.14 5.09
N LEU A 398 12.63 8.73 4.04
CA LEU A 398 13.05 8.92 2.65
C LEU A 398 13.26 10.40 2.31
N ALA A 399 12.39 11.28 2.82
CA ALA A 399 12.56 12.70 2.65
C ALA A 399 13.84 13.22 3.33
N ALA A 400 14.14 12.77 4.56
CA ALA A 400 15.36 13.14 5.27
C ALA A 400 16.62 12.67 4.52
N LEU A 401 16.61 11.45 3.98
CA LEU A 401 17.70 10.91 3.16
C LEU A 401 17.96 11.72 1.89
N SER A 402 16.92 12.34 1.33
CA SER A 402 16.98 13.14 0.09
C SER A 402 17.47 14.58 0.28
N LEU A 403 17.70 15.04 1.51
CA LEU A 403 18.12 16.42 1.78
C LEU A 403 19.56 16.68 1.32
N ASN A 404 19.77 17.83 0.69
CA ASN A 404 21.08 18.30 0.25
C ASN A 404 21.88 19.00 1.37
N ARG A 405 21.71 18.53 2.61
CA ARG A 405 22.50 18.91 3.79
C ARG A 405 22.68 17.68 4.68
N PRO A 406 23.75 17.57 5.48
CA PRO A 406 23.94 16.42 6.35
C PRO A 406 22.83 16.34 7.40
N VAL A 407 22.16 15.20 7.43
CA VAL A 407 21.06 14.90 8.36
C VAL A 407 21.28 13.54 9.01
N HIS A 408 20.92 13.47 10.29
CA HIS A 408 20.70 12.23 11.03
C HIS A 408 19.23 12.13 11.41
N TYR A 409 18.52 11.16 10.82
CA TYR A 409 17.11 10.90 11.09
C TYR A 409 16.95 9.93 12.25
N ILE A 410 16.13 10.28 13.23
CA ILE A 410 15.85 9.45 14.41
C ILE A 410 14.37 9.09 14.34
N GLY A 411 14.04 7.81 14.22
CA GLY A 411 12.66 7.35 14.05
C GLY A 411 12.25 6.33 15.11
N THR A 412 10.99 6.34 15.53
CA THR A 412 10.40 5.28 16.35
C THR A 412 9.16 4.70 15.69
N ASP A 413 9.03 3.38 15.71
CA ASP A 413 7.84 2.69 15.19
C ASP A 413 7.68 1.32 15.88
N PRO A 414 6.59 1.07 16.62
CA PRO A 414 6.40 -0.19 17.34
C PRO A 414 5.87 -1.34 16.46
N ASN A 415 5.59 -1.11 15.17
CA ASN A 415 5.00 -2.13 14.31
C ASN A 415 6.00 -3.25 13.99
N THR A 416 5.82 -4.40 14.62
CA THR A 416 6.69 -5.56 14.46
C THR A 416 6.66 -6.17 13.04
N GLU A 417 5.63 -5.90 12.24
CA GLU A 417 5.58 -6.30 10.82
C GLU A 417 6.58 -5.52 9.94
N ASN A 418 7.16 -4.43 10.48
CA ASN A 418 8.24 -3.68 9.84
C ASN A 418 9.63 -4.21 10.20
N LEU A 419 9.75 -5.22 11.06
CA LEU A 419 11.01 -5.88 11.36
C LEU A 419 11.40 -6.84 10.23
N LEU A 420 12.71 -6.96 10.01
CA LEU A 420 13.31 -7.88 9.04
C LEU A 420 14.39 -8.71 9.73
N PRO A 421 14.66 -9.95 9.30
CA PRO A 421 15.80 -10.71 9.80
C PRO A 421 17.13 -10.00 9.47
N GLU A 422 18.16 -10.33 10.24
CA GLU A 422 19.53 -9.91 9.97
C GLU A 422 19.96 -10.28 8.52
N PRO A 423 20.79 -9.45 7.86
CA PRO A 423 21.45 -8.25 8.37
C PRO A 423 20.64 -6.96 8.23
N TRP A 424 19.33 -7.05 7.96
CA TRP A 424 18.52 -5.89 7.60
C TRP A 424 17.92 -5.21 8.84
N GLY A 425 17.45 -5.99 9.81
CA GLY A 425 16.84 -5.51 11.06
C GLY A 425 15.43 -4.91 10.88
N SER A 426 15.23 -4.02 9.90
CA SER A 426 13.91 -3.43 9.61
C SER A 426 13.72 -3.02 8.15
N ARG A 427 12.46 -2.87 7.73
CA ARG A 427 12.07 -2.30 6.42
C ARG A 427 12.66 -0.90 6.22
N TYR A 428 12.77 -0.12 7.29
CA TYR A 428 13.38 1.21 7.27
C TYR A 428 14.88 1.15 6.96
N ASN A 429 15.61 0.23 7.60
CA ASN A 429 17.02 0.01 7.33
C ASN A 429 17.23 -0.44 5.89
N TYR A 430 16.35 -1.29 5.38
CA TYR A 430 16.39 -1.71 4.00
C TYR A 430 16.14 -0.54 3.04
N LEU A 431 15.08 0.25 3.23
CA LEU A 431 14.80 1.47 2.46
C LEU A 431 16.01 2.42 2.42
N GLY A 432 16.60 2.71 3.59
CA GLY A 432 17.72 3.61 3.70
C GLY A 432 18.97 3.11 2.99
N LYS A 433 19.24 1.80 3.05
CA LYS A 433 20.33 1.17 2.33
C LYS A 433 20.14 1.26 0.82
N VAL A 434 18.96 0.92 0.28
CA VAL A 434 18.68 1.03 -1.16
C VAL A 434 18.83 2.48 -1.64
N PHE A 435 18.36 3.45 -0.86
CA PHE A 435 18.54 4.86 -1.21
C PHE A 435 20.02 5.25 -1.25
N ASN A 436 20.78 4.97 -0.19
CA ASN A 436 22.19 5.37 -0.10
C ASN A 436 23.05 4.66 -1.17
N GLU A 437 22.82 3.37 -1.43
CA GLU A 437 23.54 2.62 -2.46
C GLU A 437 23.15 3.05 -3.88
N GLY A 438 21.87 3.29 -4.14
CA GLY A 438 21.37 3.63 -5.48
C GLY A 438 21.51 5.11 -5.86
N VAL A 439 21.56 6.02 -4.88
CA VAL A 439 21.58 7.48 -5.10
C VAL A 439 22.88 8.13 -4.66
N ARG A 440 23.40 7.79 -3.47
CA ARG A 440 24.58 8.46 -2.90
C ARG A 440 25.90 7.81 -3.32
N LYS A 441 25.92 6.51 -3.64
CA LYS A 441 27.15 5.78 -4.06
C LYS A 441 27.45 5.83 -5.57
N SER A 442 26.78 6.64 -6.39
CA SER A 442 27.01 6.63 -7.85
C SER A 442 27.50 7.98 -8.39
N ASP A 443 28.83 8.18 -8.41
CA ASP A 443 29.63 8.50 -9.59
C ASP A 443 31.08 8.81 -9.15
N PHE A 444 32.07 8.32 -9.89
CA PHE A 444 33.53 8.47 -9.64
C PHE A 444 34.01 9.93 -9.45
N PHE A 445 33.14 10.90 -9.74
CA PHE A 445 33.43 12.34 -9.72
C PHE A 445 32.64 13.14 -8.67
N ASN A 446 31.69 12.55 -7.93
CA ASN A 446 30.85 13.28 -6.97
C ASN A 446 30.50 12.42 -5.74
N GLU A 447 31.37 12.39 -4.73
CA GLU A 447 31.01 11.92 -3.40
C GLU A 447 30.02 12.90 -2.77
N ARG A 448 28.72 12.60 -2.84
CA ARG A 448 27.70 13.31 -2.06
C ARG A 448 27.67 12.74 -0.64
N HIS A 449 27.46 13.60 0.36
CA HIS A 449 27.32 13.16 1.73
C HIS A 449 26.16 12.16 1.86
N GLN A 450 26.36 11.12 2.67
CA GLN A 450 25.32 10.16 3.01
C GLN A 450 24.60 10.61 4.27
N ASN A 451 23.30 10.86 4.15
CA ASN A 451 22.47 11.08 5.33
C ASN A 451 22.29 9.76 6.07
N THR A 452 22.26 9.86 7.38
CA THR A 452 22.24 8.71 8.29
C THR A 452 20.90 8.64 9.02
N TYR A 453 20.63 7.49 9.64
CA TYR A 453 19.41 7.28 10.39
C TYR A 453 19.61 6.28 11.52
N HIS A 454 18.74 6.34 12.52
CA HIS A 454 18.61 5.38 13.61
C HIS A 454 17.12 5.14 13.87
N ILE A 455 16.68 3.90 13.72
CA ILE A 455 15.28 3.50 13.89
C ILE A 455 15.16 2.63 15.12
N PHE A 456 14.19 2.93 15.97
CA PHE A 456 13.85 2.16 17.17
C PHE A 456 12.50 1.48 16.99
N ASP A 457 12.45 0.20 17.32
CA ASP A 457 11.27 -0.66 17.31
C ASP A 457 10.50 -0.59 18.64
N GLN A 458 10.27 0.63 19.14
CA GLN A 458 9.71 0.87 20.47
C GLN A 458 8.49 1.79 20.41
N PRO A 459 7.53 1.62 21.33
CA PRO A 459 6.46 2.60 21.53
C PRO A 459 7.03 3.98 21.85
N ALA A 460 6.48 5.02 21.22
CA ALA A 460 6.99 6.38 21.31
C ALA A 460 6.90 6.96 22.74
N GLU A 461 5.88 6.57 23.50
CA GLU A 461 5.67 6.94 24.89
C GLU A 461 6.72 6.35 25.83
N ASP A 462 7.37 5.25 25.43
CA ASP A 462 8.34 4.49 26.23
C ASP A 462 9.79 4.71 25.77
N ILE A 463 10.03 5.35 24.61
CA ILE A 463 11.36 5.49 24.01
C ILE A 463 12.39 6.19 24.92
N HIS A 464 11.94 7.07 25.81
CA HIS A 464 12.78 7.73 26.81
C HIS A 464 13.44 6.77 27.80
N LYS A 465 13.07 5.49 27.83
CA LYS A 465 13.70 4.43 28.63
C LYS A 465 14.81 3.70 27.85
N HIS A 466 14.81 3.80 26.52
CA HIS A 466 15.78 3.11 25.68
C HIS A 466 17.18 3.71 25.87
N LYS A 467 18.17 2.86 26.18
CA LYS A 467 19.53 3.28 26.52
C LYS A 467 20.17 4.04 25.36
N ASP A 468 20.08 3.51 24.15
CA ASP A 468 20.73 4.15 23.00
C ASP A 468 20.00 5.43 22.59
N PHE A 469 18.71 5.60 22.89
CA PHE A 469 17.99 6.83 22.58
C PHE A 469 18.42 8.00 23.49
N GLN A 470 18.96 7.69 24.69
CA GLN A 470 19.47 8.72 25.61
C GLN A 470 20.57 9.57 25.01
N GLN A 471 21.31 9.03 24.03
CA GLN A 471 22.40 9.76 23.38
C GLN A 471 21.91 11.04 22.69
N TYR A 472 20.62 11.12 22.34
CA TYR A 472 20.00 12.25 21.64
C TYR A 472 19.39 13.30 22.58
N LYS A 473 19.43 13.11 23.91
CA LYS A 473 18.83 14.04 24.86
C LYS A 473 19.46 15.43 24.73
N GLY A 474 18.63 16.44 24.48
CA GLY A 474 19.06 17.82 24.23
C GLY A 474 19.86 18.02 22.95
N LYS A 475 19.80 17.08 21.98
CA LYS A 475 20.56 17.15 20.72
C LYS A 475 19.68 17.23 19.47
N VAL A 476 18.36 17.12 19.60
CA VAL A 476 17.44 17.17 18.46
C VAL A 476 17.29 18.62 17.96
N ASP A 477 17.35 18.79 16.64
CA ASP A 477 17.28 20.08 15.95
C ASP A 477 15.91 20.36 15.34
N LEU A 478 15.14 19.31 15.06
CA LEU A 478 13.77 19.42 14.60
C LEU A 478 12.98 18.20 15.08
N VAL A 479 11.81 18.44 15.68
CA VAL A 479 10.79 17.40 15.82
C VAL A 479 9.79 17.59 14.68
N PHE A 480 9.54 16.53 13.91
CA PHE A 480 8.42 16.51 12.97
C PHE A 480 7.83 15.10 12.85
N SER A 481 6.54 15.00 13.17
CA SER A 481 5.82 13.73 13.08
C SER A 481 4.34 13.91 12.77
N SER A 482 3.70 12.78 12.46
CA SER A 482 2.26 12.61 12.27
C SER A 482 1.84 11.37 13.06
N PRO A 483 1.47 11.51 14.34
CA PRO A 483 1.11 10.37 15.17
C PRO A 483 -0.15 9.65 14.66
N PRO A 484 -0.36 8.37 15.06
CA PRO A 484 -1.65 7.70 14.83
C PRO A 484 -2.78 8.49 15.48
N TYR A 485 -3.89 8.69 14.78
CA TYR A 485 -5.06 9.35 15.38
C TYR A 485 -5.85 8.31 16.18
N TRP A 486 -6.39 8.69 17.33
CA TRP A 486 -7.09 7.77 18.23
C TRP A 486 -8.13 6.91 17.49
N GLY A 487 -7.89 5.60 17.41
CA GLY A 487 -8.77 4.61 16.80
C GLY A 487 -8.93 4.66 15.28
N ARG A 488 -8.32 5.63 14.58
CA ARG A 488 -8.55 5.84 13.13
C ARG A 488 -7.66 4.97 12.24
N GLU A 489 -6.40 4.80 12.63
CA GLU A 489 -5.41 4.02 11.88
C GLU A 489 -4.99 2.83 12.74
N GLN A 490 -5.40 1.62 12.33
CA GLN A 490 -5.11 0.38 13.04
C GLN A 490 -3.96 -0.32 12.33
N TYR A 491 -2.73 0.13 12.62
CA TYR A 491 -1.50 -0.27 11.93
C TYR A 491 -1.18 -1.77 12.01
N SER A 492 -1.54 -2.43 13.11
CA SER A 492 -1.37 -3.85 13.37
C SER A 492 -2.20 -4.27 14.59
N ASP A 493 -2.40 -5.58 14.79
CA ASP A 493 -3.04 -6.16 15.98
C ASP A 493 -2.07 -6.31 17.19
N ASP A 494 -0.85 -5.80 17.08
CA ASP A 494 0.19 -5.88 18.11
C ASP A 494 -0.22 -5.12 19.40
N GLU A 495 -0.12 -5.78 20.56
CA GLU A 495 -0.47 -5.20 21.87
C GLU A 495 0.28 -3.91 22.21
N THR A 496 1.42 -3.66 21.55
CA THR A 496 2.22 -2.43 21.71
C THR A 496 1.59 -1.20 21.05
N GLN A 497 0.58 -1.36 20.19
CA GLN A 497 -0.04 -0.23 19.48
C GLN A 497 -0.88 0.65 20.42
N ALA A 498 -0.75 1.97 20.26
CA ALA A 498 -1.39 2.94 21.14
C ALA A 498 -2.93 2.81 21.22
N HIS A 499 -3.60 2.43 20.12
CA HIS A 499 -5.06 2.24 20.12
C HIS A 499 -5.51 0.98 20.89
N ILE A 500 -4.64 -0.02 21.02
CA ILE A 500 -4.87 -1.24 21.81
C ILE A 500 -4.57 -0.97 23.28
N ARG A 501 -3.43 -0.32 23.58
CA ARG A 501 -3.03 0.05 24.94
C ARG A 501 -3.99 1.04 25.60
N TYR A 502 -4.59 1.94 24.81
CA TYR A 502 -5.40 3.05 25.30
C TYR A 502 -6.77 3.14 24.58
N PRO A 503 -7.72 2.28 24.94
CA PRO A 503 -9.00 2.16 24.25
C PRO A 503 -9.92 3.38 24.45
N GLN A 504 -9.66 4.23 25.45
CA GLN A 504 -10.42 5.46 25.69
C GLN A 504 -9.62 6.69 25.29
N TYR A 505 -10.28 7.70 24.70
CA TYR A 505 -9.61 8.91 24.22
C TYR A 505 -8.76 9.60 25.28
N GLN A 506 -9.26 9.76 26.51
CA GLN A 506 -8.51 10.40 27.58
C GLN A 506 -7.27 9.58 27.99
N GLN A 507 -7.40 8.25 28.03
CA GLN A 507 -6.26 7.37 28.31
C GLN A 507 -5.21 7.45 27.20
N TRP A 508 -5.63 7.59 25.95
CA TRP A 508 -4.72 7.77 24.82
C TRP A 508 -4.02 9.12 24.89
N LEU A 509 -4.73 10.18 25.28
CA LEU A 509 -4.15 11.50 25.44
C LEU A 509 -3.07 11.52 26.52
N ASP A 510 -3.36 10.97 27.70
CA ASP A 510 -2.46 11.03 28.86
C ASP A 510 -1.41 9.92 28.88
N GLY A 511 -1.71 8.76 28.28
CA GLY A 511 -0.85 7.59 28.25
C GLY A 511 0.08 7.54 27.04
N PHE A 512 -0.37 8.05 25.88
CA PHE A 512 0.42 8.05 24.65
C PHE A 512 0.90 9.45 24.25
N LEU A 513 -0.03 10.38 24.02
CA LEU A 513 0.31 11.65 23.37
C LEU A 513 1.16 12.55 24.28
N ARG A 514 0.74 12.71 25.54
CA ARG A 514 1.44 13.56 26.52
C ARG A 514 2.87 13.06 26.83
N PRO A 515 3.13 11.78 27.14
CA PRO A 515 4.49 11.29 27.39
C PRO A 515 5.40 11.38 26.17
N THR A 516 4.86 11.10 24.97
CA THR A 516 5.57 11.24 23.70
C THR A 516 6.01 12.69 23.48
N PHE A 517 5.10 13.65 23.65
CA PHE A 517 5.42 15.08 23.48
C PHE A 517 6.39 15.59 24.55
N THR A 518 6.25 15.14 25.80
CA THR A 518 7.22 15.46 26.87
C THR A 518 8.62 15.01 26.49
N THR A 519 8.77 13.76 26.04
CA THR A 519 10.06 13.22 25.59
C THR A 519 10.64 14.02 24.43
N ALA A 520 9.83 14.24 23.39
CA ALA A 520 10.25 15.01 22.22
C ALA A 520 10.66 16.45 22.58
N TYR A 521 9.93 17.11 23.49
CA TYR A 521 10.27 18.43 24.01
C TYR A 521 11.59 18.43 24.80
N GLU A 522 11.81 17.47 25.68
CA GLU A 522 13.04 17.35 26.47
C GLU A 522 14.27 17.11 25.59
N TRP A 523 14.11 16.36 24.49
CA TRP A 523 15.20 16.05 23.56
C TRP A 523 15.52 17.19 22.59
N LEU A 524 14.54 18.05 22.31
CA LEU A 524 14.67 19.21 21.44
C LEU A 524 15.58 20.28 22.07
N LYS A 525 16.59 20.75 21.32
CA LYS A 525 17.41 21.90 21.71
C LYS A 525 16.55 23.17 21.81
N ASN A 526 17.03 24.17 22.55
CA ASN A 526 16.43 25.50 22.54
C ASN A 526 16.59 26.16 21.17
N ASP A 527 15.69 27.09 20.85
CA ASP A 527 15.64 27.79 19.56
C ASP A 527 15.44 26.85 18.36
N ARG A 528 14.69 25.77 18.56
CA ARG A 528 14.34 24.77 17.54
C ARG A 528 12.84 24.60 17.40
N TYR A 529 12.44 24.00 16.28
CA TYR A 529 11.04 23.82 15.92
C TYR A 529 10.51 22.44 16.28
N PHE A 530 9.22 22.43 16.64
CA PHE A 530 8.42 21.23 16.85
C PHE A 530 7.20 21.32 15.93
N LEU A 531 7.08 20.38 15.01
CA LEU A 531 5.98 20.30 14.05
C LEU A 531 5.19 19.02 14.29
N VAL A 532 3.86 19.13 14.31
CA VAL A 532 2.99 17.96 14.41
C VAL A 532 1.81 18.09 13.47
N ASN A 533 1.59 17.06 12.66
CA ASN A 533 0.40 16.93 11.82
C ASN A 533 -0.66 16.12 12.59
N ILE A 534 -1.75 16.79 12.95
CA ILE A 534 -2.89 16.15 13.62
C ILE A 534 -4.15 16.96 13.33
N ALA A 535 -5.28 16.30 13.15
CA ALA A 535 -6.57 16.93 12.87
C ALA A 535 -7.67 16.32 13.73
N ASP A 536 -8.74 17.09 13.99
CA ASP A 536 -9.88 16.59 14.75
C ASP A 536 -10.54 15.40 14.05
N LEU A 537 -10.91 14.40 14.84
CA LEU A 537 -11.52 13.18 14.35
C LEU A 537 -13.04 13.35 14.36
N LYS A 538 -13.66 13.22 13.18
CA LYS A 538 -15.11 13.19 13.07
C LYS A 538 -15.63 11.84 13.58
N VAL A 539 -16.60 11.88 14.48
CA VAL A 539 -17.34 10.73 15.02
C VAL A 539 -18.84 11.01 14.94
N ASP A 540 -19.69 10.01 15.19
CA ASP A 540 -21.15 10.19 15.12
C ASP A 540 -21.68 11.29 16.06
N SER A 541 -21.05 11.44 17.22
CA SER A 541 -21.40 12.44 18.23
C SER A 541 -20.78 13.82 18.00
N GLY A 542 -20.05 14.04 16.90
CA GLY A 542 -19.42 15.31 16.56
C GLY A 542 -17.94 15.18 16.21
N PHE A 543 -17.08 15.88 16.95
CA PHE A 543 -15.63 15.87 16.75
C PHE A 543 -14.90 15.63 18.05
N ILE A 544 -13.88 14.76 17.99
CA ILE A 544 -12.89 14.60 19.05
C ILE A 544 -11.81 15.69 18.86
N PRO A 545 -11.53 16.52 19.89
CA PRO A 545 -10.80 17.78 19.75
C PRO A 545 -9.26 17.62 19.77
N LEU A 546 -8.72 16.71 18.95
CA LEU A 546 -7.29 16.40 18.87
C LEU A 546 -6.41 17.63 18.61
N GLU A 547 -6.88 18.59 17.79
CA GLU A 547 -6.15 19.82 17.48
C GLU A 547 -5.96 20.68 18.73
N LYS A 548 -7.05 20.90 19.47
CA LYS A 548 -7.03 21.74 20.68
C LYS A 548 -6.17 21.09 21.75
N ASP A 549 -6.38 19.80 22.01
CA ASP A 549 -5.66 19.09 23.08
C ASP A 549 -4.16 19.00 22.77
N THR A 550 -3.79 18.81 21.51
CA THR A 550 -2.39 18.88 21.06
C THR A 550 -1.77 20.25 21.33
N ILE A 551 -2.47 21.33 20.98
CA ILE A 551 -1.98 22.70 21.21
C ILE A 551 -1.81 22.97 22.70
N ASP A 552 -2.78 22.55 23.52
CA ASP A 552 -2.75 22.78 24.96
C ASP A 552 -1.63 22.00 25.65
N ILE A 553 -1.39 20.74 25.27
CA ILE A 553 -0.26 19.94 25.79
C ILE A 553 1.08 20.61 25.45
N LEU A 554 1.30 20.96 24.18
CA LEU A 554 2.57 21.53 23.75
C LEU A 554 2.83 22.91 24.39
N LYS A 555 1.80 23.76 24.50
CA LYS A 555 1.90 25.01 25.27
C LYS A 555 2.19 24.77 26.75
N GLY A 556 1.56 23.78 27.36
CA GLY A 556 1.79 23.39 28.75
C GLY A 556 3.22 22.93 29.02
N LEU A 557 3.89 22.33 28.03
CA LEU A 557 5.32 21.98 28.10
C LEU A 557 6.27 23.18 27.94
N GLY A 558 5.76 24.35 27.53
CA GLY A 558 6.54 25.57 27.34
C GLY A 558 6.87 25.90 25.87
N LEU A 559 6.33 25.17 24.90
CA LEU A 559 6.49 25.50 23.48
C LEU A 559 5.64 26.72 23.10
N LYS A 560 6.23 27.64 22.33
CA LYS A 560 5.49 28.78 21.77
C LYS A 560 4.89 28.42 20.43
N TYR A 561 3.58 28.56 20.31
CA TYR A 561 2.87 28.42 19.04
C TYR A 561 3.35 29.50 18.06
N VAL A 562 3.68 29.10 16.83
CA VAL A 562 4.17 29.97 15.76
C VAL A 562 3.12 30.12 14.67
N ASP A 563 2.68 29.01 14.06
CA ASP A 563 1.74 29.03 12.94
C ASP A 563 1.03 27.67 12.75
N THR A 564 0.06 27.64 11.85
CA THR A 564 -0.53 26.40 11.32
C THR A 564 -0.40 26.37 9.82
N LEU A 565 0.32 25.38 9.28
CA LEU A 565 0.33 25.11 7.85
C LEU A 565 -0.86 24.23 7.47
N LYS A 566 -1.44 24.49 6.31
CA LYS A 566 -2.64 23.79 5.80
C LYS A 566 -2.24 22.82 4.71
N MET A 567 -2.13 21.53 5.06
CA MET A 567 -1.81 20.49 4.10
C MET A 567 -3.04 20.10 3.28
N ILE A 568 -3.15 20.54 2.02
CA ILE A 568 -4.30 20.18 1.16
C ILE A 568 -4.42 18.66 0.99
N LEU A 569 -5.65 18.17 1.18
CA LEU A 569 -6.09 16.81 0.89
C LEU A 569 -6.70 16.71 -0.52
N GLY A 570 -6.63 15.52 -1.12
CA GLY A 570 -7.13 15.25 -2.46
C GLY A 570 -8.64 15.15 -2.54
N THR A 571 -9.37 16.27 -2.50
CA THR A 571 -10.75 16.40 -3.01
C THR A 571 -11.14 17.87 -3.09
N SER A 572 -11.53 18.32 -4.29
CA SER A 572 -12.18 19.61 -4.52
C SER A 572 -13.62 19.36 -4.97
N GLY A 573 -14.61 19.89 -4.27
CA GLY A 573 -16.02 19.73 -4.64
C GLY A 573 -16.95 20.62 -3.81
N LYS A 574 -18.18 20.84 -4.28
CA LYS A 574 -19.16 21.74 -3.63
C LYS A 574 -19.52 21.37 -2.18
N SER A 575 -19.33 20.11 -1.77
CA SER A 575 -19.56 19.66 -0.39
C SER A 575 -18.41 20.02 0.57
N VAL A 576 -17.25 20.43 0.05
CA VAL A 576 -16.06 20.74 0.86
C VAL A 576 -16.27 22.00 1.69
N SER A 577 -16.95 23.02 1.16
CA SER A 577 -17.13 24.32 1.81
C SER A 577 -17.86 24.28 3.16
N GLN A 578 -18.58 23.20 3.46
CA GLN A 578 -19.30 23.00 4.73
C GLN A 578 -18.55 22.10 5.74
N SER A 579 -17.33 21.68 5.41
CA SER A 579 -16.52 20.82 6.28
C SER A 579 -15.66 21.63 7.26
N LYS A 580 -15.20 20.98 8.35
CA LYS A 580 -14.08 21.50 9.15
C LYS A 580 -12.79 21.46 8.33
N ASN A 581 -11.85 22.35 8.63
CA ASN A 581 -10.54 22.50 7.99
C ASN A 581 -10.62 22.69 6.48
N VAL A 582 -11.15 23.85 6.08
CA VAL A 582 -11.30 24.27 4.68
C VAL A 582 -10.41 25.48 4.41
N CYS A 583 -9.74 25.44 3.27
CA CYS A 583 -8.95 26.54 2.71
C CYS A 583 -9.34 26.77 1.25
N GLU A 584 -9.02 27.93 0.69
CA GLU A 584 -9.34 28.26 -0.70
C GLU A 584 -8.09 28.64 -1.48
N VAL A 585 -7.98 28.11 -2.71
CA VAL A 585 -6.90 28.42 -3.64
C VAL A 585 -7.49 28.63 -5.02
N ASN A 586 -7.30 29.82 -5.59
CA ASN A 586 -7.83 30.19 -6.90
C ASN A 586 -9.35 29.92 -6.98
N GLU A 587 -10.09 30.42 -5.99
CA GLU A 587 -11.56 30.29 -5.91
C GLU A 587 -12.08 28.84 -5.79
N LYS A 588 -11.21 27.92 -5.38
CA LYS A 588 -11.56 26.51 -5.15
C LYS A 588 -11.32 26.12 -3.71
N ALA A 589 -12.37 25.61 -3.07
CA ALA A 589 -12.30 25.08 -1.72
C ALA A 589 -11.64 23.70 -1.67
N TYR A 590 -10.74 23.52 -0.71
CA TYR A 590 -10.02 22.28 -0.42
C TYR A 590 -10.13 21.95 1.07
N LYS A 591 -10.27 20.66 1.39
CA LYS A 591 -9.99 20.18 2.76
C LYS A 591 -8.49 20.23 3.00
N PHE A 592 -8.10 20.50 4.24
CA PHE A 592 -6.71 20.38 4.66
C PHE A 592 -6.57 19.62 5.98
N GLU A 593 -5.39 19.09 6.23
CA GLU A 593 -4.94 18.67 7.55
C GLU A 593 -3.97 19.70 8.12
N PRO A 594 -4.13 20.12 9.38
CA PRO A 594 -3.24 21.11 9.97
C PRO A 594 -1.90 20.49 10.32
N ILE A 595 -0.83 21.28 10.15
CA ILE A 595 0.48 21.03 10.71
C ILE A 595 0.77 22.18 11.66
N PHE A 596 0.73 21.90 12.95
CA PHE A 596 0.99 22.89 13.97
C PHE A 596 2.49 23.10 14.13
N VAL A 597 2.91 24.36 14.06
CA VAL A 597 4.30 24.78 14.16
C VAL A 597 4.53 25.45 15.50
N PHE A 598 5.44 24.90 16.28
CA PHE A 598 5.87 25.43 17.56
C PHE A 598 7.37 25.68 17.59
N LYS A 599 7.80 26.54 18.49
CA LYS A 599 9.22 26.82 18.76
C LYS A 599 9.52 26.70 20.24
N LYS A 600 10.59 25.95 20.57
CA LYS A 600 11.15 25.92 21.93
C LYS A 600 11.98 27.17 22.13
N THR A 601 11.54 28.06 23.00
CA THR A 601 12.34 29.25 23.33
C THR A 601 13.42 28.92 24.36
N ARG A 602 14.42 29.80 24.45
CA ARG A 602 15.48 29.71 25.46
C ARG A 602 14.94 29.80 26.87
#